data_AF-A0A9X8VL18-F1
#
_entry.id   AF-A0A9X8VL18-F1
#
_cell.length_a   1.000
_cell.length_b   1.000
_cell.length_c   1.000
_cell.angle_alpha   90.00
_cell.angle_beta   90.00
_cell.angle_gamma   90.00
#
_symmetry.space_group_name_H-M   'P 1'
#
loop_
_entity.id
_entity.type
_entity.pdbx_description
1 polymer ?
#
loop_
_entity_poly.entity_id
_entity_poly.type
_entity_poly.pdbx_seq_one_letter_code
_entity_poly.pdbx_strand_id
1 'polypeptide(L)'
;AHSVVLEVTDATMFADVLRQLMDLRGFYWVRTIRKQATRIYQEGSRFTIGKGNLLRDGDDVTLIANGIMVAEALKAAEMLARQGVSAAVIDMFTLKPIDRELIKT
;
A
#
# COMPACT_ATOMS: atom_id res chain seq x y z
N ALA A 1 -19.23 13.15 9.08
CA ALA A 1 -19.33 11.76 8.58
C ALA A 1 -17.95 11.10 8.65
N HIS A 2 -17.86 9.89 9.22
CA HIS A 2 -16.62 9.10 9.19
C HIS A 2 -16.46 8.47 7.80
N SER A 3 -15.37 8.80 7.11
CA SER A 3 -15.02 8.21 5.81
C SER A 3 -13.75 7.39 5.93
N VAL A 4 -13.69 6.31 5.17
CA VAL A 4 -12.47 5.51 4.94
C VAL A 4 -12.01 5.76 3.51
N VAL A 5 -10.72 6.03 3.33
CA VAL A 5 -10.13 6.43 2.04
C VAL A 5 -9.04 5.42 1.71
N LEU A 6 -9.24 4.70 0.60
CA LEU A 6 -8.38 3.63 0.13
C LEU A 6 -7.86 3.93 -1.28
N GLU A 7 -6.61 3.57 -1.55
CA GLU A 7 -6.05 3.52 -2.91
C GLU A 7 -5.36 2.16 -3.09
N VAL A 8 -5.95 1.30 -3.91
CA VAL A 8 -5.48 -0.09 -4.07
C VAL A 8 -4.30 -0.18 -5.04
N THR A 9 -3.32 -0.99 -4.67
CA THR A 9 -2.02 -1.11 -5.36
C THR A 9 -2.08 -1.97 -6.62
N ASP A 10 -2.79 -3.10 -6.56
CA ASP A 10 -2.96 -4.00 -7.69
C ASP A 10 -4.31 -4.74 -7.65
N ALA A 11 -4.54 -5.61 -8.63
CA ALA A 11 -5.77 -6.39 -8.73
C ALA A 11 -5.97 -7.36 -7.56
N THR A 12 -4.88 -7.91 -7.02
CA THR A 12 -4.92 -8.82 -5.86
C THR A 12 -5.46 -8.08 -4.65
N MET A 13 -4.88 -6.92 -4.33
CA MET A 13 -5.34 -6.09 -3.23
C MET A 13 -6.78 -5.63 -3.43
N PHE A 14 -7.14 -5.21 -4.64
CA PHE A 14 -8.49 -4.78 -4.92
C PHE A 14 -9.51 -5.90 -4.68
N ALA A 15 -9.21 -7.14 -5.10
CA ALA A 15 -10.11 -8.27 -4.91
C ALA A 15 -10.33 -8.61 -3.43
N ASP A 16 -9.31 -8.51 -2.59
CA ASP A 16 -9.44 -8.76 -1.15
C ASP A 16 -10.18 -7.61 -0.43
N VAL A 17 -9.78 -6.36 -0.69
CA VAL A 17 -10.45 -5.17 -0.15
C VAL A 17 -11.93 -5.14 -0.54
N LEU A 18 -12.25 -5.41 -1.81
CA LEU A 18 -13.64 -5.43 -2.27
C LEU A 18 -14.48 -6.46 -1.52
N ARG A 19 -13.92 -7.64 -1.20
CA ARG A 19 -14.63 -8.65 -0.38
C ARG A 19 -14.90 -8.14 1.03
N GLN A 20 -13.91 -7.54 1.68
CA GLN A 20 -14.11 -6.94 3.01
C GLN A 20 -15.21 -5.87 3.00
N LEU A 21 -15.22 -5.02 1.96
CA LEU A 21 -16.20 -3.93 1.84
C LEU A 21 -17.65 -4.41 1.71
N MET A 22 -17.90 -5.64 1.25
CA MET A 22 -19.27 -6.19 1.16
C MET A 22 -19.93 -6.36 2.54
N ASP A 23 -19.13 -6.62 3.57
CA ASP A 23 -19.61 -6.89 4.92
C ASP A 23 -19.54 -5.65 5.85
N LEU A 24 -18.89 -4.57 5.39
CA LEU A 24 -18.65 -3.37 6.18
C LEU A 24 -19.73 -2.31 5.97
N ARG A 25 -20.10 -1.63 7.07
CA ARG A 25 -20.99 -0.46 7.04
C ARG A 25 -20.19 0.83 7.02
N GLY A 26 -20.72 1.85 6.35
CA GLY A 26 -20.14 3.20 6.33
C GLY A 26 -19.79 3.68 4.92
N PHE A 27 -19.08 4.81 4.85
CA PHE A 27 -18.67 5.41 3.59
C PHE A 27 -17.21 5.08 3.28
N TYR A 28 -17.01 4.29 2.23
CA TYR A 28 -15.70 3.88 1.73
C TYR A 28 -15.48 4.48 0.35
N TRP A 29 -14.39 5.22 0.21
CA TRP A 29 -13.92 5.69 -1.09
C TRP A 29 -12.71 4.86 -1.51
N VAL A 30 -12.79 4.25 -2.68
CA VAL A 30 -11.72 3.40 -3.22
C VAL A 30 -11.25 3.99 -4.54
N ARG A 31 -10.00 4.43 -4.59
CA ARG A 31 -9.32 4.77 -5.83
C ARG A 31 -8.73 3.52 -6.46
N THR A 32 -9.08 3.30 -7.71
CA THR A 32 -8.58 2.20 -8.53
C THR A 32 -7.72 2.73 -9.67
N ILE A 33 -6.96 1.83 -10.29
CA ILE A 33 -6.01 2.15 -11.34
C ILE A 33 -6.67 1.89 -12.71
N ARG A 34 -6.59 2.87 -13.62
CA ARG A 34 -7.09 2.71 -15.00
C ARG A 34 -6.18 1.84 -15.88
N LYS A 35 -4.86 2.02 -15.77
CA LYS A 35 -3.85 1.28 -16.55
C LYS A 35 -3.61 -0.09 -15.92
N GLN A 36 -3.00 -1.00 -16.68
CA GLN A 36 -2.56 -2.28 -16.13
C GLN A 36 -1.51 -2.02 -15.02
N ALA A 37 -1.89 -2.33 -13.78
CA ALA A 37 -1.01 -2.18 -12.64
C ALA A 37 0.07 -3.27 -12.66
N THR A 38 1.29 -2.92 -12.23
CA THR A 38 2.33 -3.90 -11.92
C THR A 38 1.82 -4.81 -10.81
N ARG A 39 1.92 -6.12 -11.00
CA ARG A 39 1.58 -7.07 -9.94
C ARG A 39 2.60 -6.98 -8.81
N ILE A 40 2.15 -6.62 -7.61
CA ILE A 40 2.97 -6.53 -6.40
C ILE A 40 2.71 -7.74 -5.51
N TYR A 41 1.44 -8.11 -5.34
CA TYR A 41 1.02 -9.15 -4.41
C TYR A 41 0.71 -10.47 -5.11
N GLN A 42 1.02 -11.56 -4.41
CA GLN A 42 0.67 -12.91 -4.83
C GLN A 42 -0.82 -13.16 -4.67
N GLU A 43 -1.37 -14.06 -5.46
CA GLU A 43 -2.78 -14.43 -5.31
C GLU A 43 -3.01 -15.06 -3.94
N GLY A 44 -4.12 -14.68 -3.28
CA GLY A 44 -4.42 -15.13 -1.92
C GLY A 44 -3.86 -14.24 -0.81
N SER A 45 -3.06 -13.21 -1.10
CA SER A 45 -2.69 -12.18 -0.11
C SER A 45 -3.93 -11.58 0.57
N ARG A 46 -3.76 -11.18 1.83
CA ARG A 46 -4.79 -10.58 2.68
C ARG A 46 -4.31 -9.24 3.20
N PHE A 47 -5.23 -8.29 3.32
CA PHE A 47 -4.94 -6.93 3.74
C PHE A 47 -5.86 -6.52 4.87
N THR A 48 -5.42 -5.59 5.72
CA THR A 48 -6.26 -5.05 6.81
C THR A 48 -6.50 -3.58 6.55
N ILE A 49 -7.76 -3.19 6.33
CA ILE A 49 -8.13 -1.77 6.21
C ILE A 49 -7.69 -1.04 7.50
N GLY A 50 -6.95 0.05 7.35
CA GLY A 50 -6.33 0.79 8.47
C GLY A 50 -4.88 0.41 8.77
N LYS A 51 -4.32 -0.57 8.04
CA LYS A 51 -2.92 -1.01 8.14
C LYS A 51 -2.17 -0.79 6.84
N GLY A 52 -0.87 -0.51 6.96
CA GLY A 52 0.06 -0.52 5.83
C GLY A 52 0.80 -1.85 5.72
N ASN A 53 1.42 -2.11 4.57
CA ASN A 53 2.23 -3.31 4.34
C ASN A 53 3.69 -2.92 4.15
N LEU A 54 4.58 -3.44 4.99
CA LEU A 54 6.03 -3.34 4.76
C LEU A 54 6.41 -4.32 3.66
N LEU A 55 6.86 -3.80 2.51
CA LEU A 55 7.24 -4.59 1.34
C LEU A 55 8.75 -4.83 1.27
N ARG A 56 9.53 -3.90 1.83
CA ARG A 56 10.98 -3.98 1.90
C ARG A 56 11.44 -3.31 3.19
N ASP A 57 12.35 -3.94 3.90
CA ASP A 57 12.97 -3.39 5.10
C ASP A 57 14.16 -2.46 4.75
N GLY A 58 14.53 -1.56 5.66
CA GLY A 58 15.63 -0.61 5.51
C GLY A 58 15.63 0.46 6.59
N ASP A 59 16.78 1.08 6.82
CA ASP A 59 17.08 1.88 8.01
C ASP A 59 17.59 3.31 7.72
N ASP A 60 17.94 3.64 6.46
CA ASP A 60 18.38 4.99 6.09
C ASP A 60 17.21 5.92 5.75
N VAL A 61 16.17 5.39 5.09
CA VAL A 61 15.00 6.16 4.65
C VAL A 61 13.80 5.25 4.43
N THR A 62 12.59 5.76 4.71
CA THR A 62 11.34 5.04 4.41
C THR A 62 10.59 5.70 3.26
N LEU A 63 10.29 4.93 2.23
CA LEU A 63 9.44 5.31 1.09
C LEU A 63 8.01 4.82 1.33
N ILE A 64 7.09 5.74 1.59
CA ILE A 64 5.66 5.42 1.75
C ILE A 64 4.92 5.75 0.44
N ALA A 65 4.30 4.74 -0.17
CA ALA A 65 3.57 4.88 -1.43
C ALA A 65 2.21 4.17 -1.36
N ASN A 66 1.37 4.37 -2.37
CA ASN A 66 0.13 3.62 -2.61
C ASN A 66 -0.16 3.59 -4.12
N GLY A 67 -1.10 2.75 -4.52
CA GLY A 67 -1.51 2.65 -5.93
C GLY A 67 -0.32 2.29 -6.84
N ILE A 68 -0.26 2.95 -8.00
CA ILE A 68 0.81 2.72 -8.99
C ILE A 68 2.21 3.08 -8.48
N MET A 69 2.30 3.97 -7.49
CA MET A 69 3.60 4.47 -7.01
C MET A 69 4.35 3.44 -6.18
N VAL A 70 3.69 2.37 -5.70
CA VAL A 70 4.34 1.29 -4.96
C VAL A 70 5.40 0.59 -5.82
N ALA A 71 5.07 0.32 -7.09
CA ALA A 71 6.03 -0.28 -8.02
C ALA A 71 7.24 0.63 -8.26
N GLU A 72 7.01 1.94 -8.35
CA GLU A 72 8.09 2.92 -8.54
C GLU A 72 8.92 3.10 -7.27
N ALA A 73 8.31 3.03 -6.08
CA ALA A 73 9.03 3.06 -4.81
C ALA A 73 9.95 1.85 -4.65
N LEU A 74 9.51 0.64 -5.03
CA LEU A 74 10.37 -0.55 -5.03
C LEU A 74 11.57 -0.39 -5.97
N LYS A 75 11.36 0.10 -7.20
CA LYS A 75 12.46 0.39 -8.14
C LYS A 75 13.42 1.43 -7.60
N ALA A 76 12.91 2.51 -6.99
CA ALA A 76 13.74 3.54 -6.37
C ALA A 76 14.56 2.96 -5.22
N ALA A 77 13.97 2.08 -4.41
CA ALA A 77 14.64 1.41 -3.31
C ALA A 77 15.80 0.50 -3.80
N GLU A 78 15.63 -0.19 -4.94
CA GLU A 78 16.71 -0.92 -5.61
C GLU A 78 17.83 0.00 -6.13
N MET A 79 17.46 1.16 -6.72
CA MET A 79 18.44 2.14 -7.20
C MET A 79 19.24 2.77 -6.06
N LEU A 80 18.61 3.01 -4.91
CA LEU A 80 19.23 3.49 -3.68
C LEU A 80 20.18 2.45 -3.09
N ALA A 81 19.80 1.17 -3.10
CA ALA A 81 20.66 0.08 -2.62
C ALA A 81 22.00 0.02 -3.37
N ARG A 82 21.98 0.29 -4.69
CA ARG A 82 23.20 0.36 -5.52
C ARG A 82 24.11 1.55 -5.18
N GLN A 83 23.59 2.54 -4.46
CA GLN A 83 24.31 3.71 -3.95
C GLN A 83 24.66 3.57 -2.47
N GLY A 84 24.42 2.39 -1.87
CA GLY A 84 24.68 2.14 -0.45
C GLY A 84 23.61 2.69 0.49
N VAL A 85 22.42 3.05 -0.01
CA VAL A 85 21.29 3.54 0.80
C VAL A 85 20.24 2.44 0.99
N SER A 86 19.97 2.11 2.25
CA SER A 86 19.03 1.12 2.73
C SER A 86 17.64 1.72 2.90
N ALA A 87 16.82 1.62 1.85
CA ALA A 87 15.47 2.20 1.84
C ALA A 87 14.38 1.16 2.15
N ALA A 88 13.61 1.39 3.22
CA ALA A 88 12.36 0.69 3.48
C ALA A 88 11.26 1.14 2.51
N VAL A 89 10.33 0.25 2.18
CA VAL A 89 9.17 0.54 1.32
C VAL A 89 7.90 0.06 1.98
N ILE A 90 6.96 1.00 2.18
CA ILE A 90 5.64 0.74 2.75
C ILE A 90 4.58 1.04 1.70
N ASP A 91 3.68 0.08 1.48
CA ASP A 91 2.42 0.30 0.80
C ASP A 91 1.34 0.71 1.81
N MET A 92 0.99 2.00 1.80
CA MET A 92 -0.04 2.60 2.64
C MET A 92 -1.35 2.76 1.87
N PHE A 93 -1.94 1.63 1.47
CA PHE A 93 -3.19 1.60 0.72
C PHE A 93 -4.40 2.19 1.48
N THR A 94 -4.32 2.26 2.82
CA THR A 94 -5.31 3.00 3.64
C THR A 94 -4.79 4.39 3.99
N LEU A 95 -5.30 5.42 3.31
CA LEU A 95 -4.95 6.82 3.58
C LEU A 95 -5.71 7.37 4.78
N LYS A 96 -6.93 6.89 5.00
CA LYS A 96 -7.76 7.27 6.16
C LYS A 96 -8.55 6.06 6.65
N PRO A 97 -8.39 5.62 7.91
CA PRO A 97 -7.33 6.05 8.84
C PRO A 97 -5.95 5.56 8.39
N ILE A 98 -4.94 6.42 8.47
CA ILE A 98 -3.56 6.02 8.17
C ILE A 98 -2.98 5.19 9.34
N ASP A 99 -2.13 4.21 9.03
CA ASP A 99 -1.49 3.36 10.05
C ASP A 99 -0.36 4.11 10.76
N ARG A 100 -0.74 4.88 11.78
CA ARG A 100 0.20 5.72 12.53
C ARG A 100 1.27 4.91 13.26
N GLU A 101 0.95 3.69 13.67
CA GLU A 101 1.91 2.85 14.39
C GLU A 101 3.02 2.34 13.47
N LEU A 102 2.70 2.05 12.21
CA LEU A 102 3.70 1.65 11.22
C LEU A 102 4.57 2.83 10.76
N ILE A 103 4.03 4.05 10.75
CA ILE A 103 4.78 5.26 10.33
C ILE A 103 5.76 5.73 11.40
N LYS A 104 5.46 5.51 12.68
CA LYS A 104 6.31 5.96 13.78
C LYS A 104 7.60 5.12 13.79
N THR A 105 8.73 5.79 13.56
CA THR A 105 10.08 5.35 13.89
C THR A 105 10.41 5.67 15.33
#